data_AF-U4KZX1-F1
#
_entry.id   AF-U4KZX1-F1
#
_cell.length_a   1.000
_cell.length_b   1.000
_cell.length_c   1.000
_cell.angle_alpha   90.00
_cell.angle_beta   90.00
_cell.angle_gamma   90.00
#
_symmetry.space_group_name_H-M   'P 1'
#
loop_
_entity.id
_entity.type
_entity.pdbx_description
1 polymer ?
#
loop_
_entity_poly.entity_id
_entity_poly.type
_entity_poly.pdbx_seq_one_letter_code
_entity_poly.pdbx_strand_id
1 'polypeptide(L)'
;MHSSHRLLLLSLLPLALSSCIDNTRLKPRAATGAVPISTFGYTGLLGPLNWAGLSPANSACSTSLTQSPINIDPSIISLLPSAPVLDFPSVAAAEFENLGSTIEVITNGTTTIDGTTFNLKQFHFHAPSEHRINEEFFPLEVHMVHESATGELAVVALMFQLSSTETTELLTKVTENIDKIQTPGTRTETGALDFGAVVEHVQTTPLFTYKGSLTTPPCAEGLTFIIPQAPLPVNVETFNKIKSTVKFNSRYTQNDLGKANILDVGCTAAAGAKIEAGKAVGGNGTAVAPAPVTQPAAGKQPSHSVAPPVVAPPAASAAPVEAPASALPVPKASSAVKEEAATGAGAQPVHHCIMGACHTVPAAPARRARRWFQLYV
;
A
#
# COMPACT_ATOMS: atom_id res chain seq x y z
N MET A 1 33.81 -60.49 31.04
CA MET A 1 32.54 -59.88 30.57
C MET A 1 32.84 -58.45 30.15
N HIS A 2 33.05 -58.19 28.85
CA HIS A 2 33.26 -56.85 28.31
C HIS A 2 31.92 -56.36 27.74
N SER A 3 31.32 -55.32 28.35
CA SER A 3 30.09 -54.69 27.85
C SER A 3 30.46 -53.47 27.02
N SER A 4 30.23 -53.55 25.72
CA SER A 4 30.41 -52.45 24.78
C SER A 4 29.14 -51.61 24.71
N HIS A 5 29.16 -50.39 25.27
CA HIS A 5 28.11 -49.40 25.03
C HIS A 5 28.41 -48.65 23.73
N ARG A 6 27.63 -48.92 22.68
CA ARG A 6 27.57 -48.10 21.46
C ARG A 6 26.72 -46.88 21.74
N LEU A 7 27.34 -45.70 21.78
CA LEU A 7 26.66 -44.42 21.82
C LEU A 7 26.19 -44.07 20.39
N LEU A 8 24.87 -44.04 20.16
CA LEU A 8 24.28 -43.56 18.92
C LEU A 8 24.33 -42.02 18.91
N LEU A 9 25.18 -41.43 18.06
CA LEU A 9 25.13 -40.00 17.75
C LEU A 9 23.97 -39.75 16.77
N LEU A 10 22.87 -39.21 17.27
CA LEU A 10 21.81 -38.63 16.43
C LEU A 10 22.34 -37.32 15.84
N SER A 11 22.64 -37.30 14.54
CA SER A 11 22.96 -36.09 13.80
C SER A 11 21.70 -35.21 13.69
N LEU A 12 21.60 -34.20 14.55
CA LEU A 12 20.69 -33.07 14.36
C LEU A 12 21.17 -32.26 13.15
N LEU A 13 20.65 -32.57 11.96
CA LEU A 13 20.76 -31.63 10.84
C LEU A 13 19.86 -30.42 11.15
N PRO A 14 20.40 -29.19 11.12
CA PRO A 14 19.56 -28.01 11.11
C PRO A 14 18.82 -28.00 9.76
N LEU A 15 17.50 -28.18 9.80
CA LEU A 15 16.62 -27.75 8.72
C LEU A 15 16.73 -26.23 8.65
N ALA A 16 17.64 -25.74 7.81
CA ALA A 16 17.65 -24.36 7.37
C ALA A 16 16.34 -24.14 6.61
N LEU A 17 15.33 -23.64 7.32
CA LEU A 17 14.18 -23.01 6.69
C LEU A 17 14.74 -21.82 5.92
N SER A 18 14.90 -22.00 4.60
CA SER A 18 15.07 -20.89 3.67
C SER A 18 13.75 -20.12 3.69
N SER A 19 13.61 -19.25 4.69
CA SER A 19 12.56 -18.24 4.71
C SER A 19 12.93 -17.25 3.62
N CYS A 20 12.24 -17.40 2.50
CA CYS A 20 12.44 -16.71 1.25
C CYS A 20 12.69 -15.20 1.42
N ILE A 21 13.89 -14.76 1.04
CA ILE A 21 14.22 -13.37 0.70
C ILE A 21 13.49 -12.95 -0.62
N ASP A 22 12.74 -13.87 -1.25
CA ASP A 22 12.07 -13.66 -2.54
C ASP A 22 11.03 -12.52 -2.57
N ASN A 23 10.60 -12.00 -1.40
CA ASN A 23 9.63 -10.91 -1.33
C ASN A 23 10.25 -9.52 -1.07
N THR A 24 11.56 -9.42 -0.86
CA THR A 24 12.24 -8.13 -0.71
C THR A 24 12.88 -7.64 -2.00
N ARG A 25 12.82 -8.42 -3.09
CA ARG A 25 13.26 -7.95 -4.41
C ARG A 25 12.11 -7.32 -5.17
N LEU A 26 12.41 -6.22 -5.86
CA LEU A 26 11.49 -5.67 -6.83
C LEU A 26 11.34 -6.66 -7.98
N LYS A 27 10.09 -7.01 -8.30
CA LYS A 27 9.82 -7.89 -9.43
C LYS A 27 10.10 -7.14 -10.73
N PRO A 28 10.72 -7.79 -11.73
CA PRO A 28 10.85 -7.21 -13.06
C PRO A 28 9.47 -6.84 -13.63
N ARG A 29 9.38 -5.69 -14.30
CA ARG A 29 8.17 -5.28 -15.02
C ARG A 29 7.83 -6.28 -16.13
N ALA A 30 6.54 -6.53 -16.35
CA ALA A 30 6.08 -7.41 -17.42
C ALA A 30 6.44 -6.82 -18.80
N ALA A 31 6.98 -7.64 -19.70
CA ALA A 31 7.40 -7.21 -21.04
C ALA A 31 6.22 -6.89 -21.98
N THR A 32 4.98 -7.06 -21.54
CA THR A 32 3.77 -7.00 -22.37
C THR A 32 3.37 -5.57 -22.77
N GLY A 33 4.09 -4.54 -22.30
CA GLY A 33 3.85 -3.13 -22.65
C GLY A 33 2.52 -2.56 -22.13
N ALA A 34 1.73 -3.35 -21.40
CA ALA A 34 0.52 -2.92 -20.71
C ALA A 34 0.88 -2.50 -19.28
N VAL A 35 0.30 -1.39 -18.81
CA VAL A 35 0.45 -0.93 -17.44
C VAL A 35 -0.31 -1.88 -16.52
N PRO A 36 0.33 -2.47 -15.50
CA PRO A 36 -0.36 -3.32 -14.54
C PRO A 36 -1.36 -2.51 -13.71
N ILE A 37 -2.56 -3.06 -13.50
CA ILE A 37 -3.57 -2.47 -12.60
C ILE A 37 -3.56 -3.27 -11.32
N SER A 38 -3.42 -2.61 -10.18
CA SER A 38 -3.33 -3.25 -8.87
C SER A 38 -4.61 -4.02 -8.48
N THR A 39 -4.44 -5.24 -7.96
CA THR A 39 -5.52 -6.02 -7.31
C THR A 39 -5.86 -5.58 -5.88
N PHE A 40 -5.16 -4.61 -5.30
CA PHE A 40 -5.47 -4.05 -3.98
C PHE A 40 -5.84 -2.57 -4.08
N GLY A 41 -6.45 -2.03 -3.03
CA GLY A 41 -6.76 -0.61 -2.94
C GLY A 41 -6.73 -0.11 -1.51
N TYR A 42 -7.42 1.01 -1.27
CA TYR A 42 -7.42 1.68 0.03
C TYR A 42 -8.83 1.79 0.65
N THR A 43 -9.83 1.12 0.06
CA THR A 43 -11.23 1.22 0.49
C THR A 43 -11.87 -0.16 0.64
N GLY A 44 -12.67 -0.32 1.69
CA GLY A 44 -13.47 -1.51 1.93
C GLY A 44 -12.63 -2.79 1.99
N LEU A 45 -13.11 -3.86 1.36
CA LEU A 45 -12.49 -5.18 1.39
C LEU A 45 -11.14 -5.25 0.65
N LEU A 46 -10.85 -4.30 -0.24
CA LEU A 46 -9.53 -4.22 -0.89
C LEU A 46 -8.55 -3.34 -0.09
N GLY A 47 -9.01 -2.73 1.00
CA GLY A 47 -8.26 -1.78 1.81
C GLY A 47 -7.27 -2.40 2.79
N PRO A 48 -6.48 -1.56 3.49
CA PRO A 48 -5.30 -2.00 4.23
C PRO A 48 -5.60 -2.90 5.42
N LEU A 49 -6.80 -2.75 6.01
CA LEU A 49 -7.28 -3.61 7.09
C LEU A 49 -7.50 -5.08 6.65
N ASN A 50 -7.62 -5.34 5.33
CA ASN A 50 -7.85 -6.67 4.78
C ASN A 50 -6.76 -7.13 3.79
N TRP A 51 -5.66 -6.40 3.61
CA TRP A 51 -4.62 -6.77 2.65
C TRP A 51 -4.05 -8.18 2.89
N ALA A 52 -3.88 -8.59 4.14
CA ALA A 52 -3.46 -9.94 4.49
C ALA A 52 -4.46 -11.03 4.05
N GLY A 53 -5.76 -10.69 3.98
CA GLY A 53 -6.82 -11.58 3.51
C GLY A 53 -6.94 -11.67 1.98
N LEU A 54 -6.29 -10.77 1.23
CA LEU A 54 -6.33 -10.79 -0.24
C LEU A 54 -5.46 -11.90 -0.84
N SER A 55 -4.37 -12.27 -0.16
CA SER A 55 -3.44 -13.29 -0.62
C SER A 55 -2.58 -13.80 0.53
N PRO A 56 -2.26 -15.11 0.60
CA PRO A 56 -1.31 -15.64 1.59
C PRO A 56 0.07 -14.97 1.56
N ALA A 57 0.48 -14.42 0.40
CA ALA A 57 1.75 -13.70 0.28
C ALA A 57 1.78 -12.39 1.08
N ASN A 58 0.62 -11.86 1.47
CA ASN A 58 0.48 -10.58 2.16
C ASN A 58 0.45 -10.74 3.69
N SER A 59 0.83 -11.90 4.24
CA SER A 59 0.73 -12.18 5.67
C SER A 59 1.47 -11.14 6.52
N ALA A 60 2.61 -10.63 6.03
CA ALA A 60 3.37 -9.58 6.71
C ALA A 60 2.52 -8.32 6.97
N CYS A 61 1.54 -8.02 6.13
CA CYS A 61 0.66 -6.86 6.32
C CYS A 61 -0.10 -6.88 7.65
N SER A 62 -0.31 -8.06 8.26
CA SER A 62 -0.99 -8.20 9.56
C SER A 62 -0.15 -8.86 10.66
N THR A 63 1.03 -9.42 10.36
CA THR A 63 1.84 -10.16 11.35
C THR A 63 3.20 -9.54 11.64
N SER A 64 3.67 -8.66 10.77
CA SER A 64 5.00 -8.04 10.88
C SER A 64 5.11 -7.10 12.09
N LEU A 65 6.29 -7.08 12.71
CA LEU A 65 6.62 -6.20 13.84
C LEU A 65 7.30 -4.89 13.43
N THR A 66 7.59 -4.71 12.14
CA THR A 66 8.39 -3.59 11.60
C THR A 66 7.69 -2.95 10.40
N GLN A 67 6.36 -2.93 10.43
CA GLN A 67 5.56 -2.37 9.34
C GLN A 67 5.72 -0.86 9.19
N SER A 68 5.53 -0.39 7.97
CA SER A 68 5.48 1.03 7.60
C SER A 68 4.11 1.39 7.00
N PRO A 69 3.70 2.66 7.03
CA PRO A 69 4.41 3.82 7.59
C PRO A 69 4.35 3.89 9.13
N ILE A 70 5.18 4.73 9.74
CA ILE A 70 5.14 5.02 11.20
C ILE A 70 4.97 6.52 11.46
N ASN A 71 4.62 6.87 12.69
CA ASN A 71 4.91 8.21 13.20
C ASN A 71 6.41 8.29 13.54
N ILE A 72 7.08 9.31 13.02
CA ILE A 72 8.48 9.59 13.28
C ILE A 72 8.53 10.53 14.49
N ASP A 73 8.87 9.98 15.65
CA ASP A 73 9.20 10.76 16.83
C ASP A 73 10.70 11.12 16.79
N PRO A 74 11.05 12.43 16.61
CA PRO A 74 12.44 12.87 16.50
C PRO A 74 13.29 12.59 17.74
N SER A 75 12.66 12.29 18.90
CA SER A 75 13.37 11.99 20.15
C SER A 75 13.89 10.55 20.24
N ILE A 76 13.36 9.63 19.43
CA ILE A 76 13.72 8.20 19.45
C ILE A 76 14.21 7.68 18.10
N ILE A 77 13.81 8.31 16.99
CA ILE A 77 14.24 7.88 15.65
C ILE A 77 15.68 8.33 15.38
N SER A 78 16.46 7.44 14.79
CA SER A 78 17.86 7.70 14.46
C SER A 78 17.99 8.67 13.29
N LEU A 79 19.05 9.47 13.32
CA LEU A 79 19.49 10.23 12.17
C LEU A 79 20.53 9.45 11.39
N LEU A 80 20.49 9.57 10.07
CA LEU A 80 21.55 9.06 9.22
C LEU A 80 22.84 9.84 9.53
N PRO A 81 23.95 9.16 9.86
CA PRO A 81 25.14 9.84 10.39
C PRO A 81 25.90 10.64 9.34
N SER A 82 25.75 10.29 8.06
CA SER A 82 26.35 11.00 6.92
C SER A 82 25.31 11.19 5.83
N ALA A 83 25.40 12.32 5.12
CA ALA A 83 24.58 12.55 3.94
C ALA A 83 24.87 11.48 2.87
N PRO A 84 23.83 10.91 2.23
CA PRO A 84 24.02 9.96 1.13
C PRO A 84 24.54 10.69 -0.11
N VAL A 85 25.18 9.92 -1.00
CA VAL A 85 25.61 10.42 -2.32
C VAL A 85 24.55 10.06 -3.34
N LEU A 86 23.87 11.06 -3.89
CA LEU A 86 22.85 10.89 -4.92
C LEU A 86 23.44 11.30 -6.28
N ASP A 87 23.25 10.45 -7.28
CA ASP A 87 23.58 10.72 -8.68
C ASP A 87 22.36 10.38 -9.54
N PHE A 88 21.51 11.39 -9.75
CA PHE A 88 20.28 11.29 -10.53
C PHE A 88 20.45 12.11 -11.81
N PRO A 89 20.65 11.46 -12.97
CA PRO A 89 20.83 12.18 -14.22
C PRO A 89 19.53 12.89 -14.63
N SER A 90 19.64 14.09 -15.17
CA SER A 90 18.49 14.75 -15.80
C SER A 90 18.07 13.96 -17.04
N VAL A 91 16.77 13.79 -17.24
CA VAL A 91 16.19 13.05 -18.37
C VAL A 91 15.22 13.92 -19.14
N ALA A 92 15.19 13.80 -20.47
CA ALA A 92 14.30 14.60 -21.31
C ALA A 92 12.81 14.26 -21.11
N ALA A 93 12.53 13.00 -20.75
CA ALA A 93 11.22 12.47 -20.41
C ALA A 93 11.40 11.13 -19.68
N ALA A 94 10.41 10.72 -18.90
CA ALA A 94 10.34 9.42 -18.23
C ALA A 94 8.94 8.81 -18.38
N GLU A 95 8.83 7.48 -18.40
CA GLU A 95 7.54 6.79 -18.45
C GLU A 95 6.76 7.08 -17.15
N PHE A 96 5.51 7.53 -17.28
CA PHE A 96 4.63 7.93 -16.19
C PHE A 96 3.29 7.20 -16.30
N GLU A 97 2.97 6.42 -15.28
CA GLU A 97 1.89 5.45 -15.34
C GLU A 97 0.90 5.61 -14.18
N ASN A 98 -0.34 5.17 -14.40
CA ASN A 98 -1.34 5.02 -13.37
C ASN A 98 -1.63 3.54 -13.09
N LEU A 99 -1.20 3.05 -11.94
CA LEU A 99 -1.36 1.65 -11.53
C LEU A 99 -2.73 1.38 -10.86
N GLY A 100 -3.54 2.39 -10.65
CA GLY A 100 -4.78 2.33 -9.86
C GLY A 100 -4.57 2.38 -8.35
N SER A 101 -3.42 1.92 -7.83
CA SER A 101 -3.02 2.09 -6.43
C SER A 101 -2.15 3.34 -6.19
N THR A 102 -1.44 3.80 -7.21
CA THR A 102 -0.64 5.03 -7.22
C THR A 102 -0.37 5.44 -8.68
N ILE A 103 0.23 6.60 -8.87
CA ILE A 103 0.90 6.96 -10.11
C ILE A 103 2.41 6.88 -9.89
N GLU A 104 3.16 6.41 -10.87
CA GLU A 104 4.61 6.20 -10.73
C GLU A 104 5.38 6.62 -11.96
N VAL A 105 6.61 7.10 -11.74
CA VAL A 105 7.55 7.50 -12.77
C VAL A 105 8.74 6.56 -12.75
N ILE A 106 9.06 6.00 -13.92
CA ILE A 106 10.18 5.07 -14.08
C ILE A 106 11.38 5.86 -14.56
N THR A 107 12.42 5.90 -13.74
CA THR A 107 13.65 6.65 -14.02
C THR A 107 14.87 5.92 -13.47
N ASN A 108 16.06 6.43 -13.75
CA ASN A 108 17.33 5.89 -13.31
C ASN A 108 18.08 6.88 -12.41
N GLY A 109 19.14 6.38 -11.78
CA GLY A 109 19.96 7.11 -10.83
C GLY A 109 20.46 6.19 -9.72
N THR A 110 21.30 6.71 -8.85
CA THR A 110 21.83 5.95 -7.72
C THR A 110 21.82 6.77 -6.44
N THR A 111 21.63 6.08 -5.33
CA THR A 111 21.84 6.61 -3.98
C THR A 111 22.80 5.69 -3.25
N THR A 112 23.92 6.22 -2.77
CA THR A 112 24.90 5.47 -1.98
C THR A 112 24.81 5.86 -0.51
N ILE A 113 24.56 4.88 0.34
CA ILE A 113 24.41 5.01 1.80
C ILE A 113 25.40 4.07 2.46
N ASP A 114 26.27 4.59 3.33
CA ASP A 114 27.27 3.81 4.08
C ASP A 114 28.07 2.83 3.20
N GLY A 115 28.45 3.27 2.00
CA GLY A 115 29.22 2.49 1.04
C GLY A 115 28.42 1.48 0.21
N THR A 116 27.11 1.34 0.44
CA THR A 116 26.22 0.50 -0.37
C THR A 116 25.48 1.35 -1.39
N THR A 117 25.63 1.03 -2.68
CA THR A 117 24.93 1.70 -3.78
C THR A 117 23.60 1.03 -4.10
N PHE A 118 22.54 1.82 -4.13
CA PHE A 118 21.19 1.41 -4.51
C PHE A 118 20.79 2.12 -5.80
N ASN A 119 20.28 1.35 -6.77
CA ASN A 119 19.82 1.88 -8.05
C ASN A 119 18.36 2.31 -7.93
N LEU A 120 18.06 3.56 -8.28
CA LEU A 120 16.69 4.07 -8.40
C LEU A 120 15.96 3.26 -9.48
N LYS A 121 14.75 2.79 -9.14
CA LYS A 121 13.90 2.02 -10.06
C LYS A 121 12.68 2.81 -10.50
N GLN A 122 12.09 3.54 -9.55
CA GLN A 122 10.92 4.38 -9.76
C GLN A 122 10.77 5.36 -8.61
N PHE A 123 9.94 6.37 -8.80
CA PHE A 123 9.30 7.06 -7.68
C PHE A 123 7.79 7.15 -7.88
N HIS A 124 7.05 7.17 -6.77
CA HIS A 124 5.59 7.21 -6.78
C HIS A 124 5.04 8.08 -5.66
N PHE A 125 3.74 8.33 -5.70
CA PHE A 125 3.08 9.39 -4.93
C PHE A 125 2.06 8.84 -3.95
N HIS A 126 2.00 9.44 -2.77
CA HIS A 126 0.95 9.23 -1.77
C HIS A 126 0.28 10.54 -1.39
N ALA A 127 -1.06 10.56 -1.40
CA ALA A 127 -1.85 11.71 -0.98
C ALA A 127 -2.98 11.26 -0.03
N PRO A 128 -2.95 11.64 1.27
CA PRO A 128 -1.92 12.41 1.99
C PRO A 128 -0.58 11.65 2.17
N SER A 129 0.38 12.22 2.92
CA SER A 129 1.54 11.45 3.38
C SER A 129 1.13 10.19 4.14
N GLU A 130 1.94 9.15 4.01
CA GLU A 130 1.81 7.92 4.76
C GLU A 130 2.46 8.05 6.14
N HIS A 131 3.68 8.59 6.16
CA HIS A 131 4.37 8.91 7.42
C HIS A 131 3.79 10.17 8.05
N ARG A 132 4.07 10.28 9.34
CA ARG A 132 3.91 11.50 10.12
C ARG A 132 5.23 11.86 10.75
N ILE A 133 5.46 13.15 10.99
CA ILE A 133 6.59 13.63 11.79
C ILE A 133 6.00 14.32 13.00
N ASN A 134 6.29 13.80 14.20
CA ASN A 134 5.72 14.30 15.45
C ASN A 134 4.18 14.41 15.38
N GLU A 135 3.53 13.36 14.88
CA GLU A 135 2.08 13.23 14.63
C GLU A 135 1.50 14.15 13.55
N GLU A 136 2.29 15.04 12.94
CA GLU A 136 1.86 15.86 11.82
C GLU A 136 1.94 15.07 10.50
N PHE A 137 0.84 15.03 9.76
CA PHE A 137 0.82 14.50 8.39
C PHE A 137 1.01 15.64 7.38
N PHE A 138 1.48 15.30 6.18
CA PHE A 138 1.71 16.23 5.09
C PHE A 138 0.71 15.99 3.95
N PRO A 139 0.42 17.02 3.14
CA PRO A 139 -0.45 16.90 1.96
C PRO A 139 -0.02 15.81 0.97
N LEU A 140 1.28 15.60 0.78
CA LEU A 140 1.83 14.69 -0.22
C LEU A 140 3.15 14.08 0.28
N GLU A 141 3.37 12.82 -0.07
CA GLU A 141 4.63 12.12 0.12
C GLU A 141 5.06 11.42 -1.18
N VAL A 142 6.35 11.50 -1.52
CA VAL A 142 6.92 10.80 -2.68
C VAL A 142 7.93 9.79 -2.21
N HIS A 143 7.76 8.53 -2.61
CA HIS A 143 8.70 7.45 -2.34
C HIS A 143 9.58 7.23 -3.56
N MET A 144 10.89 7.47 -3.43
CA MET A 144 11.89 7.08 -4.43
C MET A 144 12.46 5.72 -4.04
N VAL A 145 12.13 4.67 -4.80
CA VAL A 145 12.45 3.28 -4.46
C VAL A 145 13.71 2.83 -5.17
N HIS A 146 14.67 2.33 -4.38
CA HIS A 146 15.96 1.89 -4.84
C HIS A 146 16.23 0.42 -4.49
N GLU A 147 17.05 -0.26 -5.29
CA GLU A 147 17.49 -1.63 -5.05
C GLU A 147 19.01 -1.77 -5.25
N SER A 148 19.69 -2.39 -4.27
CA SER A 148 21.11 -2.73 -4.35
C SER A 148 21.36 -3.94 -5.27
N ALA A 149 22.63 -4.21 -5.60
CA ALA A 149 22.99 -5.42 -6.35
C ALA A 149 22.58 -6.73 -5.62
N THR A 150 22.59 -6.71 -4.29
CA THR A 150 22.20 -7.83 -3.42
C THR A 150 20.69 -7.96 -3.23
N GLY A 151 19.90 -7.01 -3.74
CA GLY A 151 18.43 -7.01 -3.62
C GLY A 151 17.89 -6.37 -2.35
N GLU A 152 18.73 -5.60 -1.65
CA GLU A 152 18.29 -4.80 -0.51
C GLU A 152 17.58 -3.55 -1.03
N LEU A 153 16.51 -3.16 -0.34
CA LEU A 153 15.72 -1.99 -0.71
C LEU A 153 16.02 -0.80 0.19
N ALA A 154 16.03 0.38 -0.42
CA ALA A 154 16.06 1.65 0.27
C ALA A 154 15.03 2.60 -0.36
N VAL A 155 14.32 3.36 0.47
CA VAL A 155 13.32 4.34 0.05
C VAL A 155 13.72 5.70 0.59
N VAL A 156 13.91 6.67 -0.30
CA VAL A 156 13.96 8.09 0.08
C VAL A 156 12.52 8.60 0.04
N ALA A 157 11.95 8.93 1.18
CA ALA A 157 10.58 9.44 1.28
C ALA A 157 10.60 10.96 1.49
N LEU A 158 10.11 11.71 0.51
CA LEU A 158 10.08 13.16 0.50
C LEU A 158 8.70 13.64 0.94
N MET A 159 8.66 14.40 2.04
CA MET A 159 7.44 15.09 2.47
C MET A 159 7.25 16.37 1.66
N PHE A 160 6.00 16.72 1.35
CA PHE A 160 5.66 17.98 0.69
C PHE A 160 4.62 18.77 1.46
N GLN A 161 4.91 20.05 1.70
CA GLN A 161 4.04 20.98 2.39
C GLN A 161 3.41 21.98 1.41
N LEU A 162 2.15 22.34 1.64
CA LEU A 162 1.48 23.35 0.82
C LEU A 162 2.21 24.70 0.91
N SER A 163 2.55 25.27 -0.24
CA SER A 163 3.06 26.62 -0.40
C SER A 163 2.06 27.46 -1.19
N SER A 164 1.96 28.75 -0.86
CA SER A 164 1.09 29.68 -1.58
C SER A 164 1.65 30.06 -2.96
N THR A 165 2.95 29.93 -3.16
CA THR A 165 3.64 30.43 -4.37
C THR A 165 4.60 29.43 -4.99
N GLU A 166 5.15 28.51 -4.22
CA GLU A 166 6.27 27.67 -4.66
C GLU A 166 5.83 26.23 -4.97
N THR A 167 6.54 25.59 -5.89
CA THR A 167 6.44 24.16 -6.17
C THR A 167 7.81 23.67 -6.56
N THR A 168 8.22 22.53 -6.03
CA THR A 168 9.44 21.86 -6.47
C THR A 168 9.36 21.56 -7.96
N GLU A 169 10.36 21.99 -8.73
CA GLU A 169 10.35 21.89 -10.20
C GLU A 169 10.11 20.46 -10.69
N LEU A 170 10.65 19.45 -9.99
CA LEU A 170 10.36 18.05 -10.29
C LEU A 170 8.84 17.77 -10.35
N LEU A 171 8.05 18.28 -9.41
CA LEU A 171 6.59 18.09 -9.41
C LEU A 171 5.92 18.85 -10.56
N THR A 172 6.40 20.05 -10.89
CA THR A 172 5.92 20.80 -12.06
C THR A 172 6.10 19.94 -13.32
N LYS A 173 7.30 19.39 -13.51
CA LYS A 173 7.67 18.60 -14.71
C LYS A 173 6.99 17.25 -14.80
N VAL A 174 6.83 16.54 -13.69
CA VAL A 174 6.08 15.27 -13.66
C VAL A 174 4.61 15.51 -14.01
N THR A 175 4.02 16.60 -13.54
CA THR A 175 2.57 16.84 -13.68
C THR A 175 2.16 17.54 -14.99
N GLU A 176 3.08 17.81 -15.92
CA GLU A 176 2.77 18.45 -17.21
C GLU A 176 1.74 17.67 -18.03
N ASN A 177 1.78 16.33 -18.00
CA ASN A 177 0.94 15.44 -18.80
C ASN A 177 0.01 14.54 -17.95
N ILE A 178 -0.18 14.86 -16.66
CA ILE A 178 -0.91 13.98 -15.72
C ILE A 178 -2.39 13.77 -16.11
N ASP A 179 -2.97 14.71 -16.85
CA ASP A 179 -4.32 14.63 -17.41
C ASP A 179 -4.51 13.45 -18.38
N LYS A 180 -3.42 12.99 -19.01
CA LYS A 180 -3.42 11.83 -19.91
C LYS A 180 -3.50 10.49 -19.18
N ILE A 181 -3.29 10.47 -17.86
CA ILE A 181 -3.27 9.23 -17.05
C ILE A 181 -4.34 9.17 -15.96
N GLN A 182 -5.49 9.81 -16.19
CA GLN A 182 -6.58 9.85 -15.21
C GLN A 182 -7.26 8.51 -14.93
N THR A 183 -7.02 7.49 -15.77
CA THR A 183 -7.63 6.16 -15.65
C THR A 183 -6.56 5.12 -15.31
N PRO A 184 -6.78 4.19 -14.36
CA PRO A 184 -5.87 3.08 -14.11
C PRO A 184 -5.55 2.29 -15.39
N GLY A 185 -4.29 1.85 -15.54
CA GLY A 185 -3.81 1.12 -16.71
C GLY A 185 -3.36 2.01 -17.88
N THR A 186 -3.36 3.34 -17.70
CA THR A 186 -2.88 4.28 -18.71
C THR A 186 -1.45 4.74 -18.40
N ARG A 187 -0.76 5.21 -19.45
CA ARG A 187 0.59 5.79 -19.36
C ARG A 187 0.76 6.99 -20.28
N THR A 188 1.71 7.82 -19.94
CA THR A 188 2.22 8.96 -20.70
C THR A 188 3.70 9.11 -20.41
N GLU A 189 4.31 10.19 -20.89
CA GLU A 189 5.64 10.63 -20.47
C GLU A 189 5.55 11.91 -19.63
N THR A 190 6.48 12.08 -18.70
CA THR A 190 6.70 13.34 -17.98
C THR A 190 7.27 14.42 -18.92
N GLY A 191 7.34 15.66 -18.44
CA GLY A 191 8.28 16.64 -18.98
C GLY A 191 9.74 16.27 -18.67
N ALA A 192 10.66 17.15 -19.06
CA ALA A 192 12.08 16.99 -18.73
C ALA A 192 12.28 17.04 -17.22
N LEU A 193 12.87 15.99 -16.64
CA LEU A 193 13.09 15.87 -15.21
C LEU A 193 14.49 16.33 -14.86
N ASP A 194 14.56 17.28 -13.94
CA ASP A 194 15.78 17.67 -13.24
C ASP A 194 15.62 17.36 -11.76
N PHE A 195 16.63 16.73 -11.18
CA PHE A 195 16.63 16.30 -9.78
C PHE A 195 17.49 17.18 -8.88
N GLY A 196 18.11 18.25 -9.39
CA GLY A 196 19.08 19.05 -8.65
C GLY A 196 18.56 19.56 -7.32
N ALA A 197 17.37 20.15 -7.30
CA ALA A 197 16.74 20.64 -6.07
C ALA A 197 16.41 19.52 -5.06
N VAL A 198 16.03 18.33 -5.55
CA VAL A 198 15.76 17.17 -4.69
C VAL A 198 17.06 16.61 -4.11
N VAL A 199 18.11 16.51 -4.93
CA VAL A 199 19.43 16.07 -4.51
C VAL A 199 20.01 17.01 -3.46
N GLU A 200 19.98 18.32 -3.71
CA GLU A 200 20.43 19.34 -2.76
C GLU A 200 19.65 19.25 -1.45
N HIS A 201 18.32 19.12 -1.51
CA HIS A 201 17.47 18.98 -0.32
C HIS A 201 17.86 17.78 0.54
N VAL A 202 18.06 16.61 -0.07
CA VAL A 202 18.44 15.39 0.65
C VAL A 202 19.85 15.49 1.22
N GLN A 203 20.78 16.16 0.53
CA GLN A 203 22.17 16.30 0.99
C GLN A 203 22.35 17.33 2.12
N THR A 204 21.48 18.35 2.16
CA THR A 204 21.62 19.50 3.08
C THR A 204 20.67 19.44 4.28
N THR A 205 19.67 18.56 4.25
CA THR A 205 18.71 18.38 5.35
C THR A 205 19.11 17.18 6.21
N PRO A 206 19.03 17.26 7.55
CA PRO A 206 19.13 16.09 8.41
C PRO A 206 18.11 15.01 8.00
N LEU A 207 18.52 13.75 8.04
CA LEU A 207 17.70 12.64 7.53
C LEU A 207 17.37 11.68 8.67
N PHE A 208 16.08 11.46 8.93
CA PHE A 208 15.64 10.32 9.72
C PHE A 208 15.91 9.01 8.96
N THR A 209 16.24 7.96 9.69
CA THR A 209 16.44 6.63 9.10
C THR A 209 15.90 5.52 10.00
N TYR A 210 15.25 4.53 9.41
CA TYR A 210 14.82 3.33 10.11
C TYR A 210 14.65 2.13 9.17
N LYS A 211 14.66 0.91 9.72
CA LYS A 211 14.34 -0.32 9.00
C LYS A 211 12.84 -0.62 9.12
N GLY A 212 12.17 -0.69 7.98
CA GLY A 212 10.71 -0.82 7.90
C GLY A 212 10.25 -1.87 6.89
N SER A 213 9.09 -1.63 6.29
CA SER A 213 8.48 -2.50 5.28
C SER A 213 8.00 -1.72 4.06
N LEU A 214 7.63 -2.42 2.99
CA LEU A 214 6.77 -1.83 1.96
C LEU A 214 5.46 -1.34 2.62
N THR A 215 4.97 -0.19 2.17
CA THR A 215 3.67 0.37 2.61
C THR A 215 2.49 -0.14 1.79
N THR A 216 2.75 -1.03 0.83
CA THR A 216 1.77 -1.75 0.03
C THR A 216 2.01 -3.26 0.14
N PRO A 217 1.02 -4.11 -0.22
CA PRO A 217 1.22 -5.54 -0.33
C PRO A 217 2.44 -5.91 -1.20
N PRO A 218 3.25 -6.92 -0.82
CA PRO A 218 3.03 -7.88 0.27
C PRO A 218 3.49 -7.38 1.65
N CYS A 219 3.76 -6.09 1.81
CA CYS A 219 4.25 -5.47 3.04
C CYS A 219 5.57 -6.08 3.56
N ALA A 220 6.45 -6.47 2.63
CA ALA A 220 7.72 -7.10 2.93
C ALA A 220 8.62 -6.19 3.77
N GLU A 221 9.26 -6.75 4.80
CA GLU A 221 10.15 -6.06 5.74
C GLU A 221 11.59 -5.95 5.23
N GLY A 222 12.43 -5.21 5.96
CA GLY A 222 13.89 -5.22 5.82
C GLY A 222 14.46 -4.08 4.98
N LEU A 223 13.60 -3.25 4.38
CA LEU A 223 14.01 -2.08 3.63
C LEU A 223 14.38 -0.91 4.54
N THR A 224 15.26 -0.03 4.08
CA THR A 224 15.65 1.19 4.81
C THR A 224 14.84 2.37 4.32
N PHE A 225 14.17 3.09 5.21
CA PHE A 225 13.62 4.41 4.92
C PHE A 225 14.62 5.51 5.26
N ILE A 226 14.69 6.54 4.41
CA ILE A 226 15.47 7.75 4.60
C ILE A 226 14.54 8.93 4.34
N ILE A 227 14.37 9.80 5.33
CA ILE A 227 13.32 10.82 5.32
C ILE A 227 13.93 12.16 5.74
N PRO A 228 14.03 13.15 4.83
CA PRO A 228 14.44 14.49 5.20
C PRO A 228 13.49 15.10 6.24
N GLN A 229 14.05 15.76 7.27
CA GLN A 229 13.25 16.40 8.32
C GLN A 229 12.37 17.54 7.80
N ALA A 230 12.86 18.28 6.79
CA ALA A 230 12.15 19.40 6.20
C ALA A 230 11.33 18.94 4.98
N PRO A 231 10.07 19.42 4.83
CA PRO A 231 9.28 19.16 3.64
C PRO A 231 9.72 20.06 2.48
N LEU A 232 9.50 19.58 1.26
CA LEU A 232 9.60 20.35 0.02
C LEU A 232 8.29 21.12 -0.26
N PRO A 233 8.32 22.23 -1.00
CA PRO A 233 7.10 22.99 -1.31
C PRO A 233 6.28 22.35 -2.44
N VAL A 234 4.96 22.34 -2.30
CA VAL A 234 4.00 22.05 -3.38
C VAL A 234 2.87 23.08 -3.36
N ASN A 235 2.54 23.67 -4.51
CA ASN A 235 1.42 24.61 -4.59
C ASN A 235 0.08 23.88 -4.69
N VAL A 236 -1.00 24.61 -4.45
CA VAL A 236 -2.37 24.07 -4.45
C VAL A 236 -2.76 23.48 -5.81
N GLU A 237 -2.32 24.06 -6.93
CA GLU A 237 -2.67 23.58 -8.27
C GLU A 237 -2.04 22.21 -8.54
N THR A 238 -0.72 22.09 -8.37
CA THR A 238 0.04 20.85 -8.55
C THR A 238 -0.45 19.76 -7.61
N PHE A 239 -0.66 20.09 -6.32
CA PHE A 239 -1.24 19.14 -5.37
C PHE A 239 -2.62 18.65 -5.80
N ASN A 240 -3.50 19.54 -6.28
CA ASN A 240 -4.82 19.14 -6.74
C ASN A 240 -4.78 18.25 -7.98
N LYS A 241 -3.87 18.48 -8.93
CA LYS A 241 -3.65 17.59 -10.08
C LYS A 241 -3.30 16.18 -9.60
N ILE A 242 -2.30 16.05 -8.73
CA ILE A 242 -1.88 14.76 -8.16
C ILE A 242 -3.02 14.10 -7.39
N LYS A 243 -3.62 14.79 -6.41
CA LYS A 243 -4.75 14.29 -5.61
C LYS A 243 -5.93 13.87 -6.47
N SER A 244 -6.25 14.61 -7.53
CA SER A 244 -7.38 14.26 -8.41
C SER A 244 -7.15 12.98 -9.19
N THR A 245 -5.89 12.62 -9.46
CA THR A 245 -5.49 11.43 -10.20
C THR A 245 -5.32 10.23 -9.26
N VAL A 246 -4.56 10.42 -8.18
CA VAL A 246 -4.24 9.38 -7.17
C VAL A 246 -5.43 9.06 -6.27
N LYS A 247 -6.34 10.03 -6.05
CA LYS A 247 -7.41 9.96 -5.06
C LYS A 247 -6.87 9.88 -3.62
N PHE A 248 -7.06 8.74 -2.96
CA PHE A 248 -6.57 8.46 -1.62
C PHE A 248 -5.82 7.13 -1.65
N ASN A 249 -4.57 7.14 -1.23
CA ASN A 249 -3.71 5.97 -1.28
C ASN A 249 -2.68 5.90 -0.15
N SER A 250 -3.08 6.33 1.04
CA SER A 250 -2.21 6.34 2.21
C SER A 250 -2.63 5.24 3.17
N ARG A 251 -1.69 4.35 3.50
CA ARG A 251 -1.87 3.37 4.57
C ARG A 251 -1.90 4.09 5.91
N TYR A 252 -2.70 3.58 6.85
CA TYR A 252 -2.68 4.09 8.22
C TYR A 252 -1.31 3.83 8.88
N THR A 253 -0.92 4.67 9.85
CA THR A 253 0.32 4.50 10.61
C THR A 253 0.30 3.21 11.42
N GLN A 254 1.42 2.49 11.41
CA GLN A 254 1.59 1.21 12.06
C GLN A 254 2.00 1.40 13.52
N ASN A 255 2.12 0.30 14.26
CA ASN A 255 2.58 0.34 15.64
C ASN A 255 4.07 0.73 15.72
N ASP A 256 4.56 1.01 16.92
CA ASP A 256 5.99 1.25 17.15
C ASP A 256 6.81 0.06 16.66
N LEU A 257 8.01 0.35 16.14
CA LEU A 257 8.92 -0.67 15.63
C LEU A 257 9.25 -1.71 16.71
N GLY A 258 9.14 -2.99 16.34
CA GLY A 258 9.35 -4.13 17.23
C GLY A 258 8.14 -4.51 18.08
N LYS A 259 7.01 -3.79 18.00
CA LYS A 259 5.76 -4.15 18.67
C LYS A 259 4.86 -4.99 17.77
N ALA A 260 3.91 -5.69 18.39
CA ALA A 260 2.91 -6.49 17.67
C ALA A 260 2.16 -5.63 16.66
N ASN A 261 1.88 -6.19 15.49
CA ASN A 261 1.11 -5.54 14.45
C ASN A 261 -0.25 -5.06 15.01
N ILE A 262 -0.68 -3.84 14.68
CA ILE A 262 -1.91 -3.29 15.26
C ILE A 262 -3.18 -4.09 14.89
N LEU A 263 -3.18 -4.78 13.75
CA LEU A 263 -4.26 -5.69 13.38
C LEU A 263 -4.28 -6.93 14.28
N ASP A 264 -3.11 -7.49 14.57
CA ASP A 264 -2.98 -8.63 15.49
C ASP A 264 -3.39 -8.26 16.92
N VAL A 265 -2.99 -7.06 17.38
CA VAL A 265 -3.44 -6.48 18.65
C VAL A 265 -4.97 -6.34 18.68
N GLY A 266 -5.56 -5.76 17.63
CA GLY A 266 -7.01 -5.59 17.51
C GLY A 266 -7.77 -6.93 17.49
N CYS A 267 -7.28 -7.92 16.75
CA CYS A 267 -7.84 -9.26 16.70
C CYS A 267 -7.78 -9.95 18.06
N THR A 268 -6.64 -9.88 18.74
CA THR A 268 -6.45 -10.46 20.08
C THR A 268 -7.35 -9.78 21.11
N ALA A 269 -7.48 -8.45 21.06
CA ALA A 269 -8.38 -7.71 21.93
C ALA A 269 -9.85 -8.09 21.70
N ALA A 270 -10.28 -8.22 20.45
CA ALA A 270 -11.64 -8.64 20.10
C ALA A 270 -11.95 -10.09 20.52
N ALA A 271 -10.98 -11.01 20.40
CA ALA A 271 -11.12 -12.38 20.86
C ALA A 271 -11.11 -12.51 22.40
N GLY A 272 -10.34 -11.66 23.08
CA GLY A 272 -10.26 -11.58 24.53
C GLY A 272 -11.43 -10.84 25.19
N ALA A 273 -12.14 -10.01 24.43
CA ALA A 273 -13.42 -9.45 24.84
C ALA A 273 -14.44 -10.60 24.90
N LYS A 274 -14.56 -11.22 26.08
CA LYS A 274 -15.64 -12.16 26.37
C LYS A 274 -16.94 -11.51 25.91
N ILE A 275 -17.62 -12.14 24.94
CA ILE A 275 -19.07 -12.04 24.86
C ILE A 275 -19.54 -12.61 26.20
N GLU A 276 -19.78 -11.75 27.19
CA GLU A 276 -20.66 -12.16 28.27
C GLU A 276 -21.97 -12.51 27.57
N ALA A 277 -22.26 -13.80 27.46
CA ALA A 277 -23.60 -14.27 27.17
C ALA A 277 -24.47 -13.61 28.23
N GLY A 278 -25.15 -12.54 27.84
CA GLY A 278 -26.02 -11.78 28.70
C GLY A 278 -26.90 -12.78 29.42
N LYS A 279 -26.70 -12.86 30.74
CA LYS A 279 -27.55 -13.62 31.64
C LYS A 279 -28.97 -13.23 31.28
N ALA A 280 -29.79 -14.20 30.85
CA ALA A 280 -31.20 -13.96 30.64
C ALA A 280 -31.75 -13.34 31.91
N VAL A 281 -32.05 -12.03 31.87
CA VAL A 281 -32.77 -11.36 32.94
C VAL A 281 -34.17 -11.95 32.88
N GLY A 282 -34.45 -12.85 33.82
CA GLY A 282 -35.78 -13.36 34.06
C GLY A 282 -36.72 -12.16 34.18
N GLY A 283 -37.70 -12.13 33.29
CA GLY A 283 -38.72 -11.10 33.29
C GLY A 283 -39.41 -11.06 34.64
N ASN A 284 -39.46 -9.87 35.23
CA ASN A 284 -40.62 -9.50 36.03
C ASN A 284 -41.20 -8.26 35.37
N GLY A 285 -42.35 -8.46 34.73
CA GLY A 285 -43.03 -7.43 33.97
C GLY A 285 -43.60 -6.37 34.89
N THR A 286 -43.35 -5.11 34.55
CA THR A 286 -44.30 -4.02 34.75
C THR A 286 -44.31 -3.18 33.48
N ALA A 287 -45.43 -3.23 32.77
CA ALA A 287 -45.68 -2.42 31.59
C ALA A 287 -45.75 -0.94 32.01
N VAL A 288 -44.86 -0.12 31.46
CA VAL A 288 -44.97 1.34 31.54
C VAL A 288 -45.49 1.83 30.19
N ALA A 289 -46.65 2.48 30.21
CA ALA A 289 -47.31 3.05 29.05
C ALA A 289 -46.49 4.18 28.41
N PRO A 290 -46.55 4.39 27.08
CA PRO A 290 -45.84 5.48 26.44
C PRO A 290 -46.49 6.84 26.77
N ALA A 291 -45.66 7.82 27.12
CA ALA A 291 -46.06 9.21 27.33
C ALA A 291 -46.39 9.89 25.97
N PRO A 292 -47.28 10.91 25.94
CA PRO A 292 -47.73 11.51 24.70
C PRO A 292 -46.69 12.47 24.11
N VAL A 293 -46.50 12.38 22.80
CA VAL A 293 -45.68 13.30 22.00
C VAL A 293 -46.43 14.62 21.83
N THR A 294 -45.84 15.72 22.28
CA THR A 294 -46.32 17.08 22.00
C THR A 294 -45.56 17.66 20.80
N GLN A 295 -46.30 18.13 19.80
CA GLN A 295 -45.76 18.87 18.64
C GLN A 295 -45.32 20.28 19.06
N PRO A 296 -44.22 20.83 18.53
CA PRO A 296 -43.92 22.25 18.67
C PRO A 296 -44.73 23.10 17.69
N ALA A 297 -45.27 24.20 18.20
CA ALA A 297 -46.02 25.22 17.47
C ALA A 297 -45.12 26.09 16.58
N ALA A 298 -45.73 26.60 15.50
CA ALA A 298 -45.13 27.45 14.49
C ALA A 298 -44.61 28.81 15.02
N GLY A 299 -43.38 29.16 14.65
CA GLY A 299 -42.76 30.47 14.91
C GLY A 299 -42.23 31.09 13.61
N LYS A 300 -42.56 32.37 13.40
CA LYS A 300 -42.36 33.18 12.19
C LYS A 300 -40.90 33.32 11.72
N GLN A 301 -40.75 33.30 10.39
CA GLN A 301 -39.51 33.54 9.64
C GLN A 301 -39.33 35.05 9.36
N PRO A 302 -38.13 35.63 9.51
CA PRO A 302 -37.80 36.92 8.90
C PRO A 302 -37.15 36.75 7.52
N SER A 303 -37.63 37.54 6.58
CA SER A 303 -37.17 37.70 5.20
C SER A 303 -35.89 38.52 5.12
N HIS A 304 -34.85 38.03 4.43
CA HIS A 304 -33.94 38.89 3.66
C HIS A 304 -33.41 38.14 2.43
N SER A 305 -33.68 38.74 1.28
CA SER A 305 -33.38 38.33 -0.08
C SER A 305 -32.09 38.99 -0.57
N VAL A 306 -31.11 38.20 -0.99
CA VAL A 306 -30.13 38.60 -2.03
C VAL A 306 -29.76 37.34 -2.81
N ALA A 307 -30.04 37.34 -4.11
CA ALA A 307 -29.67 36.30 -5.06
C ALA A 307 -28.50 36.77 -5.94
N PRO A 308 -27.56 35.89 -6.31
CA PRO A 308 -26.77 36.02 -7.54
C PRO A 308 -27.27 35.04 -8.62
N PRO A 309 -26.98 35.30 -9.91
CA PRO A 309 -27.75 34.78 -11.03
C PRO A 309 -27.37 33.34 -11.40
N VAL A 310 -28.40 32.56 -11.69
CA VAL A 310 -28.34 31.24 -12.32
C VAL A 310 -28.22 31.44 -13.83
N VAL A 311 -27.13 30.96 -14.44
CA VAL A 311 -27.03 30.80 -15.89
C VAL A 311 -27.41 29.35 -16.21
N ALA A 312 -28.54 29.19 -16.90
CA ALA A 312 -28.99 27.90 -17.43
C ALA A 312 -28.20 27.52 -18.70
N PRO A 313 -27.97 26.22 -18.96
CA PRO A 313 -27.29 25.75 -20.17
C PRO A 313 -28.25 25.70 -21.38
N PRO A 314 -27.79 25.92 -22.62
CA PRO A 314 -28.60 25.65 -23.79
C PRO A 314 -28.64 24.15 -24.13
N ALA A 315 -29.82 23.72 -24.59
CA ALA A 315 -30.19 22.36 -24.90
C ALA A 315 -29.62 21.83 -26.24
N ALA A 316 -29.38 20.52 -26.22
CA ALA A 316 -29.28 19.50 -27.26
C ALA A 316 -29.34 19.87 -28.77
N SER A 317 -28.44 19.25 -29.52
CA SER A 317 -28.74 18.71 -30.86
C SER A 317 -28.19 17.29 -30.95
N ALA A 318 -29.10 16.31 -31.00
CA ALA A 318 -28.80 14.91 -31.30
C ALA A 318 -28.78 14.68 -32.81
N ALA A 319 -27.78 13.94 -33.29
CA ALA A 319 -27.80 13.25 -34.57
C ALA A 319 -27.33 11.80 -34.35
N PRO A 320 -27.90 10.81 -35.05
CA PRO A 320 -27.75 9.39 -34.71
C PRO A 320 -26.49 8.82 -35.34
N VAL A 321 -25.79 7.94 -34.62
CA VAL A 321 -24.75 7.10 -35.23
C VAL A 321 -24.99 5.65 -34.82
N GLU A 322 -25.10 4.81 -35.84
CA GLU A 322 -25.37 3.39 -35.84
C GLU A 322 -24.36 2.58 -35.02
N ALA A 323 -24.87 1.55 -34.33
CA ALA A 323 -24.07 0.46 -33.82
C ALA A 323 -23.90 -0.62 -34.90
N PRO A 324 -22.69 -1.17 -35.11
CA PRO A 324 -22.54 -2.49 -35.67
C PRO A 324 -22.28 -3.50 -34.55
N ALA A 325 -23.19 -4.46 -34.44
CA ALA A 325 -22.94 -5.72 -33.77
C ALA A 325 -21.87 -6.51 -34.54
N SER A 326 -20.86 -7.01 -33.84
CA SER A 326 -20.04 -8.11 -34.35
C SER A 326 -19.68 -9.05 -33.22
N ALA A 327 -20.33 -10.20 -33.24
CA ALA A 327 -20.01 -11.36 -32.42
C ALA A 327 -18.75 -12.03 -32.98
N LEU A 328 -17.81 -12.36 -32.09
CA LEU A 328 -16.68 -13.23 -32.41
C LEU A 328 -16.68 -14.48 -31.51
N PRO A 329 -16.25 -15.65 -32.03
CA PRO A 329 -16.60 -16.95 -31.48
C PRO A 329 -15.62 -17.44 -30.42
N VAL A 330 -16.15 -18.23 -29.48
CA VAL A 330 -15.41 -18.99 -28.45
C VAL A 330 -14.87 -20.29 -29.06
N PRO A 331 -13.55 -20.59 -28.97
CA PRO A 331 -13.07 -21.94 -29.19
C PRO A 331 -12.99 -22.73 -27.88
N LYS A 332 -13.69 -23.86 -27.85
CA LYS A 332 -13.50 -24.95 -26.89
C LYS A 332 -12.22 -25.72 -27.23
N ALA A 333 -11.39 -25.99 -26.24
CA ALA A 333 -10.38 -27.05 -26.32
C ALA A 333 -10.40 -27.85 -25.02
N SER A 334 -10.82 -29.12 -25.12
CA SER A 334 -10.65 -30.14 -24.09
C SER A 334 -9.32 -30.84 -24.27
N SER A 335 -8.63 -31.16 -23.19
CA SER A 335 -7.81 -32.38 -23.15
C SER A 335 -7.80 -32.95 -21.73
N ALA A 336 -8.19 -34.23 -21.66
CA ALA A 336 -8.16 -35.06 -20.47
C ALA A 336 -6.74 -35.59 -20.24
N VAL A 337 -6.31 -35.70 -18.98
CA VAL A 337 -5.14 -36.50 -18.59
C VAL A 337 -5.44 -37.27 -17.30
N LYS A 338 -5.16 -38.58 -17.34
CA LYS A 338 -5.26 -39.59 -16.28
C LYS A 338 -4.56 -39.18 -14.97
N GLU A 339 -5.19 -39.55 -13.86
CA GLU A 339 -4.73 -39.41 -12.48
C GLU A 339 -4.25 -40.79 -11.95
N GLU A 340 -3.11 -40.82 -11.26
CA GLU A 340 -2.65 -41.97 -10.47
C GLU A 340 -2.22 -41.45 -9.09
N ALA A 341 -2.76 -42.08 -8.04
CA ALA A 341 -2.73 -41.59 -6.67
C ALA A 341 -1.60 -42.23 -5.84
N ALA A 342 -0.95 -41.44 -4.99
CA ALA A 342 -0.17 -41.92 -3.85
C ALA A 342 -0.32 -40.94 -2.67
N THR A 343 -0.72 -41.48 -1.52
CA THR A 343 -1.10 -40.79 -0.29
C THR A 343 0.09 -40.49 0.63
N GLY A 344 0.12 -39.28 1.24
CA GLY A 344 1.03 -38.93 2.33
C GLY A 344 0.40 -37.90 3.29
N ALA A 345 0.37 -38.22 4.58
CA ALA A 345 -0.13 -37.43 5.71
C ALA A 345 0.81 -36.25 6.06
N GLY A 346 0.43 -35.15 6.72
CA GLY A 346 -0.83 -34.60 7.21
C GLY A 346 -0.55 -33.16 7.64
N ALA A 347 -1.45 -32.22 7.33
CA ALA A 347 -1.30 -30.79 7.66
C ALA A 347 -2.33 -30.39 8.72
N GLN A 348 -1.88 -29.61 9.72
CA GLN A 348 -2.73 -29.09 10.81
C GLN A 348 -3.63 -27.94 10.29
N PRO A 349 -4.88 -27.83 10.77
CA PRO A 349 -5.80 -26.77 10.35
C PRO A 349 -5.33 -25.39 10.81
N VAL A 350 -5.53 -24.39 9.97
CA VAL A 350 -5.26 -22.97 10.25
C VAL A 350 -6.58 -22.22 10.47
N HIS A 351 -6.57 -21.33 11.47
CA HIS A 351 -7.72 -20.49 11.80
C HIS A 351 -7.63 -19.16 11.03
N HIS A 352 -8.73 -18.81 10.35
CA HIS A 352 -8.90 -17.50 9.73
C HIS A 352 -10.05 -16.79 10.44
N CYS A 353 -9.79 -15.59 10.94
CA CYS A 353 -10.81 -14.78 11.61
C CYS A 353 -10.92 -13.44 10.88
N ILE A 354 -12.13 -13.13 10.42
CA ILE A 354 -12.50 -11.82 9.86
C ILE A 354 -13.74 -11.36 10.60
N MET A 355 -13.70 -10.14 11.17
CA MET A 355 -14.85 -9.47 11.81
C MET A 355 -15.59 -10.36 12.83
N GLY A 356 -14.84 -11.02 13.72
CA GLY A 356 -15.41 -11.79 14.84
C GLY A 356 -15.99 -13.17 14.48
N ALA A 357 -15.97 -13.58 13.21
CA ALA A 357 -16.29 -14.95 12.82
C ALA A 357 -15.00 -15.72 12.52
N CYS A 358 -14.72 -16.76 13.32
CA CYS A 358 -13.62 -17.67 13.07
C CYS A 358 -14.16 -18.97 12.46
N HIS A 359 -13.66 -19.32 11.27
CA HIS A 359 -13.99 -20.56 10.61
C HIS A 359 -12.79 -21.50 10.60
N THR A 360 -13.03 -22.77 10.89
CA THR A 360 -12.06 -23.86 10.71
C THR A 360 -12.08 -24.30 9.25
N VAL A 361 -11.01 -24.04 8.52
CA VAL A 361 -10.86 -24.55 7.16
C VAL A 361 -10.15 -25.90 7.24
N PRO A 362 -10.74 -27.01 6.73
CA PRO A 362 -10.07 -28.30 6.71
C PRO A 362 -8.84 -28.22 5.80
N ALA A 363 -7.73 -28.83 6.22
CA ALA A 363 -6.52 -28.89 5.42
C ALA A 363 -6.81 -29.56 4.07
N ALA A 364 -6.56 -28.84 2.97
CA ALA A 364 -6.69 -29.41 1.63
C ALA A 364 -5.64 -30.52 1.45
N PRO A 365 -5.98 -31.64 0.78
CA PRO A 365 -4.99 -32.68 0.49
C PRO A 365 -3.89 -32.09 -0.40
N ALA A 366 -2.64 -32.42 -0.10
CA ALA A 366 -1.48 -32.00 -0.87
C ALA A 366 -1.59 -32.50 -2.31
N ARG A 367 -2.12 -31.65 -3.21
CA ARG A 367 -2.03 -31.88 -4.65
C ARG A 367 -0.61 -31.52 -5.10
N ARG A 368 0.06 -32.45 -5.78
CA ARG A 368 1.32 -32.23 -6.49
C ARG A 368 1.22 -30.93 -7.31
N ALA A 369 2.06 -29.96 -6.99
CA ALA A 369 2.23 -28.76 -7.78
C ALA A 369 2.73 -29.14 -9.18
N ARG A 370 1.82 -29.18 -10.16
CA ARG A 370 2.22 -28.90 -11.54
C ARG A 370 2.51 -27.40 -11.58
N ARG A 371 3.75 -27.04 -11.92
CA ARG A 371 4.15 -25.65 -12.16
C ARG A 371 3.23 -25.04 -13.21
N TRP A 372 2.29 -24.23 -12.73
CA TRP A 372 1.58 -23.20 -13.48
C TRP A 372 1.52 -22.02 -12.54
N PHE A 373 2.47 -21.08 -12.69
CA PHE A 373 2.38 -19.78 -12.04
C PHE A 373 1.40 -18.94 -12.86
N GLN A 374 0.19 -18.81 -12.33
CA GLN A 374 -0.84 -17.92 -12.82
C GLN A 374 -0.55 -16.53 -12.23
N LEU A 375 -0.41 -15.54 -13.10
CA LEU A 375 -0.23 -14.14 -12.71
C LEU A 375 -1.41 -13.68 -11.85
N TYR A 376 -1.10 -12.99 -10.76
CA TYR A 376 -1.99 -11.98 -10.20
C TYR A 376 -1.25 -10.65 -10.31
N VAL A 377 -1.75 -9.83 -11.23
CA VAL A 377 -1.55 -8.39 -11.38
C VAL A 377 -2.86 -7.77 -10.96
#